data_AF-A0A1S4E3N1-F1
#
_entry.id   AF-A0A1S4E3N1-F1
#
_cell.length_a   1.000
_cell.length_b   1.000
_cell.length_c   1.000
_cell.angle_alpha   90.00
_cell.angle_beta   90.00
_cell.angle_gamma   90.00
#
_symmetry.space_group_name_H-M   'P 1'
#
loop_
_entity.id
_entity.type
_entity.pdbx_description
1 polymer ?
#
loop_
_entity_poly.entity_id
_entity_poly.type
_entity_poly.pdbx_seq_one_letter_code
_entity_poly.pdbx_strand_id
1 'polypeptide(L)'
;MLDRKERSPDTWKQVAINEAAMAVVGVNFPDLGNIEFVTIAPRAGRELGYVRMKMNAITFNEGMFTRQSLLNRITVQLAPRAADELWHGEDQLSTIWAETADSARSAARTLVLGGFSEKHHGVSNFWVADRINNIDLEALRILSFCYERAKEILQQNRKLMDAVVDGLIRKKSLSKQEFLHLVKLHGSIKPMSPSIIDLRIAKRAKFDEEMMKKNQKKIPVGSNSS
;
A
#
# COMPACT_ATOMS: atom_id res chain seq x y z
N MET A 1 17.21 -23.50 26.76
CA MET A 1 15.98 -22.72 26.98
C MET A 1 16.39 -21.26 26.89
N LEU A 2 16.35 -20.69 25.69
CA LEU A 2 16.94 -19.37 25.41
C LEU A 2 16.11 -18.28 26.11
N ASP A 3 16.79 -17.55 26.98
CA ASP A 3 16.26 -16.46 27.76
C ASP A 3 15.58 -15.45 26.83
N ARG A 4 14.25 -15.32 26.95
CA ARG A 4 13.46 -14.38 26.17
C ARG A 4 13.89 -12.99 26.64
N LYS A 5 14.81 -12.34 25.93
CA LYS A 5 15.17 -10.93 26.18
C LYS A 5 13.89 -10.12 26.39
N GLU A 6 13.60 -9.76 27.65
CA GLU A 6 12.48 -8.90 27.97
C GLU A 6 12.79 -7.54 27.38
N ARG A 7 12.07 -7.17 26.31
CA ARG A 7 12.17 -5.83 25.75
C ARG A 7 11.59 -4.82 26.75
N SER A 8 12.14 -3.61 26.79
CA SER A 8 11.56 -2.53 27.58
C SER A 8 10.14 -2.21 27.11
N PRO A 9 9.29 -1.61 27.96
CA PRO A 9 7.94 -1.18 27.58
C PRO A 9 7.94 -0.28 26.34
N ASP A 10 8.93 0.61 26.21
CA ASP A 10 9.07 1.52 25.07
C ASP A 10 9.42 0.79 23.78
N THR A 11 10.34 -0.19 23.84
CA THR A 11 10.66 -1.01 22.67
C THR A 11 9.46 -1.87 22.26
N TRP A 12 8.68 -2.38 23.20
CA TRP A 12 7.43 -3.07 22.88
C TRP A 12 6.44 -2.16 22.16
N LYS A 13 6.32 -0.90 22.60
CA LYS A 13 5.45 0.10 21.99
C LYS A 13 5.91 0.48 20.59
N GLN A 14 7.22 0.67 20.37
CA GLN A 14 7.78 0.93 19.04
C GLN A 14 7.52 -0.21 18.06
N VAL A 15 7.74 -1.46 18.47
CA VAL A 15 7.41 -2.63 17.63
C VAL A 15 5.90 -2.69 17.36
N ALA A 16 5.06 -2.43 18.36
CA ALA A 16 3.60 -2.38 18.18
C ALA A 16 3.16 -1.31 17.18
N ILE A 17 3.77 -0.13 17.21
CA ILE A 17 3.51 0.94 16.25
C ILE A 17 3.89 0.48 14.83
N ASN A 18 5.07 -0.07 14.64
CA ASN A 18 5.51 -0.53 13.31
C ASN A 18 4.58 -1.62 12.72
N GLU A 19 4.20 -2.62 13.52
CA GLU A 19 3.30 -3.70 13.07
C GLU A 19 1.85 -3.22 12.87
N ALA A 20 1.36 -2.35 13.76
CA ALA A 20 0.04 -1.76 13.61
C ALA A 20 -0.03 -0.91 12.33
N ALA A 21 1.01 -0.13 12.02
CA ALA A 21 1.05 0.73 10.84
C ALA A 21 0.87 -0.08 9.55
N MET A 22 1.59 -1.20 9.42
CA MET A 22 1.45 -2.09 8.28
C MET A 22 0.04 -2.66 8.16
N ALA A 23 -0.57 -3.10 9.26
CA ALA A 23 -1.91 -3.67 9.24
C ALA A 23 -2.98 -2.62 8.90
N VAL A 24 -2.88 -1.42 9.50
CA VAL A 24 -3.80 -0.30 9.28
C VAL A 24 -3.69 0.25 7.86
N VAL A 25 -2.48 0.41 7.33
CA VAL A 25 -2.32 0.83 5.92
C VAL A 25 -2.77 -0.30 4.98
N GLY A 26 -2.45 -1.56 5.29
CA GLY A 26 -2.84 -2.72 4.49
C GLY A 26 -4.36 -2.88 4.34
N VAL A 27 -5.14 -2.67 5.40
CA VAL A 27 -6.62 -2.81 5.35
C VAL A 27 -7.31 -1.80 4.43
N ASN A 28 -6.61 -0.72 4.06
CA ASN A 28 -7.10 0.27 3.10
C ASN A 28 -6.91 -0.17 1.63
N PHE A 29 -6.26 -1.29 1.37
CA PHE A 29 -6.02 -1.82 0.02
C PHE A 29 -6.73 -3.15 -0.20
N PRO A 30 -7.55 -3.31 -1.25
CA PRO A 30 -8.30 -4.56 -1.47
C PRO A 30 -7.44 -5.81 -1.62
N ASP A 31 -6.27 -5.68 -2.23
CA ASP A 31 -5.31 -6.76 -2.48
C ASP A 31 -4.48 -7.14 -1.24
N LEU A 32 -4.41 -6.26 -0.23
CA LEU A 32 -3.62 -6.44 0.98
C LEU A 32 -4.45 -6.42 2.27
N GLY A 33 -5.76 -6.16 2.18
CA GLY A 33 -6.60 -5.89 3.35
C GLY A 33 -7.07 -7.13 4.10
N ASN A 34 -6.75 -8.32 3.61
CA ASN A 34 -7.02 -9.57 4.31
C ASN A 34 -5.91 -9.87 5.32
N ILE A 35 -5.97 -9.19 6.47
CA ILE A 35 -5.04 -9.39 7.59
C ILE A 35 -5.44 -10.66 8.36
N GLU A 36 -4.58 -11.67 8.40
CA GLU A 36 -4.83 -12.94 9.12
C GLU A 36 -4.49 -12.84 10.59
N PHE A 37 -3.37 -12.18 10.92
CA PHE A 37 -3.01 -11.81 12.28
C PHE A 37 -1.88 -10.78 12.30
N VAL A 38 -1.74 -10.11 13.43
CA VAL A 38 -0.65 -9.17 13.74
C VAL A 38 -0.01 -9.62 15.05
N THR A 39 1.31 -9.67 15.13
CA THR A 39 2.01 -10.04 16.38
C THR A 39 3.26 -9.22 16.59
N ILE A 40 3.54 -8.89 17.85
CA ILE A 40 4.79 -8.25 18.27
C ILE A 40 5.72 -9.25 18.97
N ALA A 41 5.21 -10.45 19.28
CA ALA A 41 5.97 -11.47 19.98
C ALA A 41 7.06 -12.07 19.06
N PRO A 42 8.31 -12.21 19.53
CA PRO A 42 9.36 -12.85 18.75
C PRO A 42 9.02 -14.33 18.49
N ARG A 43 9.37 -14.82 17.30
CA ARG A 43 9.23 -16.23 16.92
C ARG A 43 10.59 -16.80 16.50
N ALA A 44 10.73 -18.12 16.48
CA ALA A 44 11.95 -18.77 16.02
C ALA A 44 12.31 -18.28 14.60
N GLY A 45 13.47 -17.63 14.45
CA GLY A 45 13.94 -17.05 13.18
C GLY A 45 13.46 -15.63 12.87
N ARG A 46 12.57 -15.03 13.68
CA ARG A 46 12.20 -13.60 13.60
C ARG A 46 12.24 -12.96 14.98
N GLU A 47 13.26 -12.15 15.18
CA GLU A 47 13.48 -11.43 16.44
C GLU A 47 12.55 -10.23 16.64
N LEU A 48 11.74 -9.86 15.65
CA LEU A 48 10.75 -8.77 15.69
C LEU A 48 9.32 -9.30 15.49
N GLY A 49 8.35 -8.39 15.51
CA GLY A 49 6.96 -8.69 15.14
C GLY A 49 6.79 -9.01 13.65
N TYR A 50 5.55 -9.33 13.25
CA TYR A 50 5.16 -9.31 11.85
C TYR A 50 3.64 -9.27 11.67
N VAL A 51 3.23 -8.72 10.53
CA VAL A 51 1.85 -8.84 10.00
C VAL A 51 1.78 -9.99 8.98
N ARG A 52 0.81 -10.88 9.15
CA ARG A 52 0.47 -11.87 8.11
C ARG A 52 -0.73 -11.39 7.30
N MET A 53 -0.52 -11.20 6.00
CA MET A 53 -1.55 -10.84 5.03
C MET A 53 -1.81 -12.03 4.11
N LYS A 54 -3.08 -12.35 3.85
CA LYS A 54 -3.44 -13.35 2.83
C LYS A 54 -3.44 -12.67 1.48
N MET A 55 -2.34 -12.85 0.74
CA MET A 55 -2.20 -12.36 -0.61
C MET A 55 -2.83 -13.35 -1.62
N ASN A 56 -3.27 -12.84 -2.77
CA ASN A 56 -3.74 -13.70 -3.85
C ASN A 56 -2.55 -14.47 -4.43
N ALA A 57 -2.63 -15.80 -4.39
CA ALA A 57 -1.58 -16.71 -4.84
C ALA A 57 -1.16 -16.44 -6.29
N ILE A 58 -2.09 -16.11 -7.18
CA ILE A 58 -1.79 -15.80 -8.59
C ILE A 58 -0.89 -14.55 -8.68
N THR A 59 -1.28 -13.47 -8.02
CA THR A 59 -0.50 -12.21 -8.08
C THR A 59 0.89 -12.33 -7.45
N PHE A 60 1.03 -13.13 -6.39
CA PHE A 60 2.27 -13.18 -5.61
C PHE A 60 3.18 -14.36 -5.98
N ASN A 61 2.62 -15.56 -6.18
CA ASN A 61 3.41 -16.75 -6.53
C ASN A 61 3.73 -16.80 -8.03
N GLU A 62 2.84 -16.32 -8.89
CA GLU A 62 3.04 -16.33 -10.35
C GLU A 62 3.60 -14.98 -10.87
N GLY A 63 3.92 -14.04 -9.97
CA GLY A 63 4.56 -12.78 -10.31
C GLY A 63 3.69 -11.79 -11.10
N MET A 64 2.38 -12.03 -11.20
CA MET A 64 1.45 -11.21 -11.98
C MET A 64 1.03 -9.94 -11.23
N PHE A 65 1.97 -9.02 -11.01
CA PHE A 65 1.69 -7.74 -10.35
C PHE A 65 1.14 -6.71 -11.33
N THR A 66 0.16 -5.92 -10.87
CA THR A 66 -0.29 -4.71 -11.55
C THR A 66 0.49 -3.51 -11.02
N ARG A 67 0.51 -2.41 -11.77
CA ARG A 67 1.05 -1.13 -11.27
C ARG A 67 0.44 -0.74 -9.91
N GLN A 68 -0.87 -0.89 -9.75
CA GLN A 68 -1.55 -0.49 -8.52
C GLN A 68 -1.17 -1.40 -7.34
N SER A 69 -1.05 -2.72 -7.55
CA SER A 69 -0.65 -3.63 -6.48
C SER A 69 0.80 -3.43 -6.04
N LEU A 70 1.72 -3.08 -6.96
CA LEU A 70 3.07 -2.67 -6.59
C LEU A 70 3.07 -1.38 -5.76
N LEU A 71 2.31 -0.36 -6.16
CA LEU A 71 2.17 0.88 -5.39
C LEU A 71 1.58 0.63 -3.99
N ASN A 72 0.54 -0.21 -3.89
CA ASN A 72 -0.05 -0.58 -2.61
C ASN A 72 0.98 -1.30 -1.72
N ARG A 73 1.71 -2.26 -2.28
CA ARG A 73 2.78 -2.99 -1.57
C ARG A 73 3.87 -2.06 -1.05
N ILE A 74 4.37 -1.15 -1.89
CA ILE A 74 5.38 -0.15 -1.49
C ILE A 74 4.82 0.73 -0.36
N THR A 75 3.57 1.20 -0.48
CA THR A 75 2.92 2.04 0.52
C THR A 75 2.80 1.33 1.89
N VAL A 76 2.40 0.06 1.91
CA VAL A 76 2.35 -0.75 3.15
C VAL A 76 3.74 -0.92 3.76
N GLN A 77 4.76 -1.19 2.94
CA GLN A 77 6.13 -1.43 3.41
C GLN A 77 6.81 -0.18 3.98
N LEU A 78 6.37 1.01 3.55
CA LEU A 78 6.83 2.30 4.08
C LEU A 78 6.02 2.78 5.30
N ALA A 79 4.89 2.16 5.61
CA ALA A 79 4.04 2.51 6.75
C ALA A 79 4.79 2.52 8.11
N PRO A 80 5.68 1.56 8.42
CA PRO A 80 6.53 1.59 9.61
C PRO A 80 7.30 2.91 9.78
N ARG A 81 8.06 3.33 8.75
CA ARG A 81 8.82 4.60 8.77
C ARG A 81 7.92 5.83 8.89
N ALA A 82 6.73 5.77 8.27
CA ALA A 82 5.75 6.85 8.37
C ALA A 82 5.17 6.95 9.79
N ALA A 83 4.93 5.81 10.45
CA ALA A 83 4.43 5.78 11.81
C ALA A 83 5.48 6.23 12.82
N ASP A 84 6.75 5.85 12.66
CA ASP A 84 7.83 6.36 13.53
C ASP A 84 7.86 7.91 13.50
N GLU A 85 7.78 8.53 12.32
CA GLU A 85 7.72 10.00 12.20
C GLU A 85 6.50 10.61 12.89
N LEU A 86 5.32 10.02 12.66
CA LEU A 86 4.05 10.59 13.12
C LEU A 86 3.82 10.41 14.64
N TRP A 87 4.37 9.36 15.26
CA TRP A 87 4.18 9.07 16.70
C TRP A 87 5.38 9.45 17.55
N HIS A 88 6.61 9.37 17.03
CA HIS A 88 7.84 9.64 17.79
C HIS A 88 8.56 10.92 17.36
N GLY A 89 8.25 11.44 16.16
CA GLY A 89 8.96 12.59 15.58
C GLY A 89 10.21 12.18 14.81
N GLU A 90 10.78 13.12 14.05
CA GLU A 90 11.93 12.88 13.16
C GLU A 90 13.22 12.54 13.92
N ASP A 91 13.34 12.96 15.18
CA ASP A 91 14.52 12.71 16.01
C ASP A 91 14.57 11.30 16.61
N GLN A 92 13.47 10.53 16.52
CA GLN A 92 13.31 9.24 17.19
C GLN A 92 12.96 8.10 16.23
N LEU A 93 13.59 8.11 15.05
CA LEU A 93 13.42 7.07 14.04
C LEU A 93 14.15 5.78 14.43
N SER A 94 13.54 4.63 14.16
CA SER A 94 14.11 3.32 14.46
C SER A 94 14.61 2.59 13.20
N THR A 95 15.44 1.55 13.38
CA THR A 95 15.87 0.63 12.32
C THR A 95 15.00 -0.61 12.20
N ILE A 96 13.90 -0.69 12.96
CA ILE A 96 12.98 -1.85 13.02
C ILE A 96 12.41 -2.17 11.63
N TRP A 97 12.23 -1.15 10.79
CA TRP A 97 11.66 -1.25 9.45
C TRP A 97 12.68 -1.52 8.33
N ALA A 98 13.94 -1.83 8.64
CA ALA A 98 14.98 -2.04 7.61
C ALA A 98 14.60 -3.11 6.56
N GLU A 99 14.04 -4.24 6.99
CA GLU A 99 13.58 -5.31 6.08
C GLU A 99 12.47 -4.83 5.13
N THR A 100 11.52 -4.03 5.66
CA THR A 100 10.44 -3.48 4.84
C THR A 100 10.96 -2.37 3.92
N ALA A 101 11.96 -1.60 4.35
CA ALA A 101 12.67 -0.61 3.52
C ALA A 101 13.33 -1.25 2.30
N ASP A 102 14.07 -2.33 2.50
CA ASP A 102 14.72 -3.09 1.42
C ASP A 102 13.68 -3.63 0.45
N SER A 103 12.60 -4.18 0.99
CA SER A 103 11.49 -4.70 0.19
C SER A 103 10.80 -3.61 -0.63
N ALA A 104 10.60 -2.41 -0.06
CA ALA A 104 10.01 -1.26 -0.75
C ALA A 104 10.90 -0.77 -1.88
N ARG A 105 12.22 -0.66 -1.62
CA ARG A 105 13.22 -0.27 -2.63
C ARG A 105 13.25 -1.26 -3.80
N SER A 106 13.23 -2.55 -3.51
CA SER A 106 13.18 -3.61 -4.53
C SER A 106 11.89 -3.52 -5.36
N ALA A 107 10.74 -3.39 -4.71
CA ALA A 107 9.45 -3.26 -5.39
C ALA A 107 9.37 -1.99 -6.26
N ALA A 108 9.93 -0.87 -5.81
CA ALA A 108 9.99 0.37 -6.59
C ALA A 108 10.84 0.20 -7.86
N ARG A 109 11.99 -0.46 -7.78
CA ARG A 109 12.81 -0.79 -8.97
C ARG A 109 12.06 -1.70 -9.94
N THR A 110 11.39 -2.73 -9.43
CA THR A 110 10.54 -3.61 -10.25
C THR A 110 9.43 -2.82 -10.96
N LEU A 111 8.85 -1.81 -10.30
CA LEU A 111 7.84 -0.95 -10.93
C LEU A 111 8.41 -0.18 -12.12
N VAL A 112 9.61 0.39 -11.98
CA VAL A 112 10.25 1.17 -13.04
C VAL A 112 10.71 0.26 -14.19
N LEU A 113 11.38 -0.86 -13.87
CA LEU A 113 11.89 -1.82 -14.85
C LEU A 113 10.77 -2.52 -15.61
N GLY A 114 9.66 -2.83 -14.95
CA GLY A 114 8.46 -3.42 -15.56
C GLY A 114 7.68 -2.45 -16.45
N GLY A 115 8.13 -1.20 -16.58
CA GLY A 115 7.50 -0.22 -17.45
C GLY A 115 6.23 0.42 -16.92
N PHE A 116 6.00 0.31 -15.62
CA PHE A 116 4.82 0.87 -14.96
C PHE A 116 5.02 2.34 -14.55
N SER A 117 6.20 2.92 -14.78
CA SER A 117 6.42 4.36 -14.66
C SER A 117 6.08 5.08 -15.97
N GLU A 118 5.49 6.27 -15.85
CA GLU A 118 5.20 7.18 -16.98
C GLU A 118 6.45 7.54 -17.80
N LYS A 119 7.64 7.53 -17.17
CA LYS A 119 8.88 8.01 -17.81
C LYS A 119 9.55 6.96 -18.69
N HIS A 120 9.35 5.70 -18.35
CA HIS A 120 10.01 4.57 -18.97
C HIS A 120 8.96 3.48 -19.14
N HIS A 121 8.35 3.39 -20.32
CA HIS A 121 7.33 2.38 -20.66
C HIS A 121 7.90 0.93 -20.70
N GLY A 122 8.99 0.64 -20.00
CA GLY A 122 9.62 -0.69 -19.91
C GLY A 122 10.39 -1.10 -21.16
N VAL A 123 10.28 -0.32 -22.24
CA VAL A 123 10.99 -0.56 -23.49
C VAL A 123 12.29 0.24 -23.46
N SER A 124 13.40 -0.42 -23.13
CA SER A 124 14.74 0.15 -23.31
C SER A 124 15.56 -0.79 -24.19
N ASN A 125 16.08 -0.27 -25.31
CA ASN A 125 16.81 -1.07 -26.29
C ASN A 125 18.28 -1.35 -25.89
N PHE A 126 18.83 -0.71 -24.84
CA PHE A 126 20.21 -0.93 -24.40
C PHE A 126 20.39 -0.72 -22.88
N TRP A 127 21.25 -1.54 -22.28
CA TRP A 127 21.66 -1.48 -20.87
C TRP A 127 22.96 -0.66 -20.75
N VAL A 128 22.86 0.67 -20.64
CA VAL A 128 24.03 1.56 -20.46
C VAL A 128 24.07 2.10 -19.02
N ALA A 129 25.26 2.17 -18.42
CA ALA A 129 25.48 2.54 -17.01
C ALA A 129 24.85 3.88 -16.59
N ASP A 130 24.85 4.89 -17.48
CA ASP A 130 24.23 6.21 -17.23
C ASP A 130 22.72 6.17 -16.95
N ARG A 131 22.04 5.06 -17.28
CA ARG A 131 20.59 4.89 -17.04
C ARG A 131 20.28 4.25 -15.68
N ILE A 132 21.25 3.65 -14.97
CA ILE A 132 21.02 3.12 -13.61
C ILE A 132 20.62 4.25 -12.66
N ASN A 133 21.28 5.39 -12.76
CA ASN A 133 20.93 6.60 -11.99
C ASN A 133 19.49 7.06 -12.26
N ASN A 134 19.03 6.99 -13.52
CA ASN A 134 17.67 7.38 -13.88
C ASN A 134 16.60 6.44 -13.29
N ILE A 135 16.88 5.14 -13.25
CA ILE A 135 15.99 4.15 -12.64
C ILE A 135 15.88 4.40 -11.14
N ASP A 136 17.02 4.63 -10.48
CA ASP A 136 17.05 4.88 -9.04
C ASP A 136 16.40 6.21 -8.67
N LEU A 137 16.60 7.28 -9.44
CA LEU A 137 15.90 8.56 -9.24
C LEU A 137 14.38 8.41 -9.40
N GLU A 138 13.93 7.64 -10.38
CA GLU A 138 12.51 7.38 -10.57
C GLU A 138 11.93 6.48 -9.46
N ALA A 139 12.68 5.49 -9.01
CA ALA A 139 12.30 4.65 -7.87
C ALA A 139 12.19 5.48 -6.59
N LEU A 140 13.12 6.42 -6.35
CA LEU A 140 13.04 7.38 -5.24
C LEU A 140 11.79 8.24 -5.31
N ARG A 141 11.44 8.75 -6.50
CA ARG A 141 10.18 9.51 -6.70
C ARG A 141 8.95 8.70 -6.31
N ILE A 142 8.91 7.42 -6.70
CA ILE A 142 7.81 6.50 -6.35
C ILE A 142 7.79 6.25 -4.83
N LEU A 143 8.95 6.03 -4.21
CA LEU A 143 9.05 5.83 -2.76
C LEU A 143 8.55 7.05 -2.00
N SER A 144 8.95 8.26 -2.37
CA SER A 144 8.46 9.51 -1.76
C SER A 144 6.95 9.65 -1.91
N PHE A 145 6.39 9.37 -3.09
CA PHE A 145 4.95 9.40 -3.29
C PHE A 145 4.21 8.40 -2.39
N CYS A 146 4.69 7.16 -2.32
CA CYS A 146 4.11 6.13 -1.46
C CYS A 146 4.28 6.44 0.03
N TYR A 147 5.36 7.11 0.41
CA TYR A 147 5.62 7.55 1.77
C TYR A 147 4.60 8.59 2.24
N GLU A 148 4.36 9.63 1.45
CA GLU A 148 3.33 10.64 1.74
C GLU A 148 1.94 9.99 1.81
N ARG A 149 1.63 9.09 0.87
CA ARG A 149 0.37 8.34 0.89
C ARG A 149 0.21 7.50 2.17
N ALA A 150 1.27 6.88 2.66
CA ALA A 150 1.23 6.12 3.91
C ALA A 150 0.93 7.06 5.10
N LYS A 151 1.58 8.23 5.15
CA LYS A 151 1.31 9.25 6.19
C LYS A 151 -0.14 9.71 6.17
N GLU A 152 -0.71 10.02 5.00
CA GLU A 152 -2.11 10.42 4.87
C GLU A 152 -3.08 9.35 5.40
N ILE A 153 -2.85 8.08 5.06
CA ILE A 153 -3.71 6.97 5.51
C ILE A 153 -3.61 6.81 7.03
N LEU A 154 -2.40 6.86 7.58
CA LEU A 154 -2.15 6.75 9.02
C LEU A 154 -2.79 7.90 9.80
N GLN A 155 -2.66 9.14 9.32
CA GLN A 155 -3.29 10.31 9.93
C GLN A 155 -4.82 10.20 9.93
N GLN A 156 -5.43 9.74 8.83
CA GLN A 156 -6.87 9.49 8.75
C GLN A 156 -7.34 8.38 9.70
N ASN A 157 -6.48 7.40 9.97
CA ASN A 157 -6.79 6.23 10.79
C ASN A 157 -6.15 6.31 12.20
N ARG A 158 -5.87 7.51 12.73
CA ARG A 158 -5.18 7.69 14.03
C ARG A 158 -5.86 6.94 15.18
N LYS A 159 -7.20 7.02 15.27
CA LYS A 159 -7.98 6.29 16.28
C LYS A 159 -7.86 4.77 16.17
N LEU A 160 -7.89 4.24 14.95
CA LEU A 160 -7.70 2.82 14.69
C LEU A 160 -6.28 2.39 15.08
N MET A 161 -5.29 3.20 14.71
CA MET A 161 -3.89 2.94 15.05
C MET A 161 -3.69 2.82 16.57
N ASP A 162 -4.16 3.78 17.34
CA ASP A 162 -4.05 3.76 18.81
C ASP A 162 -4.74 2.52 19.40
N ALA A 163 -5.93 2.17 18.92
CA ALA A 163 -6.66 0.99 19.38
C ALA A 163 -5.95 -0.35 19.05
N VAL A 164 -5.32 -0.44 17.87
CA VAL A 164 -4.54 -1.62 17.45
C VAL A 164 -3.27 -1.73 18.28
N VAL A 165 -2.55 -0.62 18.50
CA VAL A 165 -1.34 -0.58 19.33
C VAL A 165 -1.66 -1.01 20.77
N ASP A 166 -2.72 -0.48 21.37
CA ASP A 166 -3.17 -0.87 22.71
C ASP A 166 -3.53 -2.37 22.78
N GLY A 167 -4.22 -2.86 21.76
CA GLY A 167 -4.53 -4.29 21.63
C GLY A 167 -3.28 -5.17 21.57
N LEU A 168 -2.27 -4.75 20.79
CA LEU A 168 -1.00 -5.46 20.65
C LEU A 168 -0.17 -5.40 21.93
N ILE A 169 -0.13 -4.28 22.64
CA ILE A 169 0.62 -4.19 23.90
C ILE A 169 0.03 -5.13 24.96
N ARG A 170 -1.31 -5.21 25.04
CA ARG A 170 -2.03 -6.06 26.00
C ARG A 170 -1.92 -7.55 25.68
N LYS A 171 -2.17 -7.94 24.43
CA LYS A 171 -2.28 -9.37 24.03
C LYS A 171 -1.03 -9.92 23.36
N LYS A 172 -0.07 -9.07 22.97
CA LYS A 172 1.11 -9.37 22.13
C LYS A 172 0.78 -9.87 20.71
N SER A 173 -0.45 -10.26 20.45
CA SER A 173 -0.95 -10.69 19.14
C SER A 173 -2.44 -10.36 19.00
N LEU A 174 -2.86 -10.07 17.76
CA LEU A 174 -4.26 -9.88 17.37
C LEU A 174 -4.60 -10.85 16.24
N SER A 175 -5.68 -11.58 16.40
CA SER A 175 -6.26 -12.43 15.36
C SER A 175 -7.00 -11.61 14.30
N LYS A 176 -7.29 -12.24 13.15
CA LYS A 176 -8.13 -11.66 12.09
C LYS A 176 -9.44 -11.06 12.62
N GLN A 177 -10.16 -11.80 13.47
CA GLN A 177 -11.47 -11.37 13.95
C GLN A 177 -11.37 -10.14 14.85
N GLU A 178 -10.39 -10.12 15.75
CA GLU A 178 -10.14 -8.99 16.65
C GLU A 178 -9.71 -7.75 15.87
N PHE A 179 -8.81 -7.90 14.90
CA PHE A 179 -8.37 -6.80 14.06
C PHE A 179 -9.53 -6.23 13.23
N LEU A 180 -10.32 -7.09 12.57
CA LEU A 180 -11.50 -6.65 11.80
C LEU A 180 -12.54 -5.97 12.68
N HIS A 181 -12.69 -6.38 13.94
CA HIS A 181 -13.57 -5.71 14.88
C HIS A 181 -13.10 -4.27 15.17
N LEU A 182 -11.80 -4.07 15.43
CA LEU A 182 -11.22 -2.74 15.62
C LEU A 182 -11.40 -1.86 14.38
N VAL A 183 -11.19 -2.43 13.19
CA VAL A 183 -11.39 -1.72 11.92
C VAL A 183 -12.83 -1.27 11.74
N LYS A 184 -13.82 -2.10 12.10
CA LYS A 184 -15.24 -1.70 12.03
C LYS A 184 -15.59 -0.57 12.99
N LEU A 185 -14.95 -0.51 14.15
CA LEU A 185 -15.23 0.50 15.18
C LEU A 185 -14.54 1.84 14.93
N HIS A 186 -13.31 1.81 14.40
CA HIS A 186 -12.43 2.98 14.36
C HIS A 186 -11.86 3.29 12.97
N GLY A 187 -12.09 2.44 11.97
CA GLY A 187 -11.52 2.57 10.64
C GLY A 187 -12.19 3.68 9.82
N SER A 188 -11.37 4.48 9.16
CA SER A 188 -11.77 5.45 8.13
C SER A 188 -11.23 4.99 6.79
N ILE A 189 -11.92 4.00 6.20
CA ILE A 189 -11.52 3.41 4.91
C ILE A 189 -12.19 4.22 3.80
N LYS A 190 -11.38 4.88 2.96
CA LYS A 190 -11.91 5.60 1.79
C LYS A 190 -12.51 4.61 0.78
N PRO A 191 -13.63 4.96 0.12
CA PRO A 191 -14.21 4.13 -0.91
C PRO A 191 -13.24 4.00 -2.11
N MET A 192 -13.30 2.83 -2.75
CA MET A 192 -12.31 2.35 -3.70
C MET A 192 -12.21 3.19 -4.97
N SER A 193 -11.02 3.16 -5.60
CA SER A 193 -10.90 3.50 -7.02
C SER A 193 -11.64 2.43 -7.86
N PRO A 194 -12.39 2.81 -8.90
CA PRO A 194 -13.17 1.89 -9.73
C PRO A 194 -12.31 0.77 -10.31
N SER A 195 -12.86 -0.45 -10.37
CA SER A 195 -12.17 -1.62 -10.93
C SER A 195 -11.89 -1.44 -12.43
N ILE A 196 -11.02 -2.27 -13.00
CA ILE A 196 -10.76 -2.26 -14.46
C ILE A 196 -12.06 -2.45 -15.24
N ILE A 197 -12.98 -3.27 -14.71
CA ILE A 197 -14.30 -3.49 -15.32
C ILE A 197 -15.11 -2.19 -15.27
N ASP A 198 -15.17 -1.53 -14.11
CA ASP A 198 -15.88 -0.26 -13.95
C ASP A 198 -15.29 0.84 -14.86
N LEU A 199 -13.97 0.89 -14.97
CA LEU A 199 -13.27 1.80 -15.89
C LEU A 199 -13.57 1.49 -17.35
N ARG A 200 -13.66 0.21 -17.73
CA ARG A 200 -14.03 -0.22 -19.09
C ARG A 200 -15.49 0.12 -19.41
N ILE A 201 -16.40 -0.14 -18.48
CA ILE A 201 -17.82 0.23 -18.59
C ILE A 201 -17.93 1.75 -18.75
N ALA A 202 -17.26 2.52 -17.89
CA ALA A 202 -17.28 3.98 -17.96
C ALA A 202 -16.67 4.53 -19.26
N LYS A 203 -15.55 3.96 -19.74
CA LYS A 203 -14.96 4.34 -21.04
C LYS A 203 -15.88 3.99 -22.20
N ARG A 204 -16.53 2.82 -22.17
CA ARG A 204 -17.48 2.39 -23.20
C ARG A 204 -18.72 3.28 -23.22
N ALA A 205 -19.30 3.58 -22.06
CA ALA A 205 -20.43 4.50 -21.94
C ALA A 205 -20.09 5.90 -22.47
N LYS A 206 -18.91 6.44 -22.14
CA LYS A 206 -18.43 7.72 -22.71
C LYS A 206 -18.28 7.66 -24.22
N PHE A 207 -17.73 6.57 -24.75
CA PHE A 207 -17.59 6.37 -26.20
C PHE A 207 -18.96 6.29 -26.89
N ASP A 208 -19.90 5.55 -26.32
CA ASP A 208 -21.26 5.40 -26.84
C ASP A 208 -22.02 6.75 -26.81
N GLU A 209 -21.87 7.54 -25.74
CA GLU A 209 -22.40 8.91 -25.65
C GLU A 209 -21.78 9.86 -26.69
N GLU A 210 -20.46 9.80 -26.90
CA GLU A 210 -19.77 10.60 -27.91
C GLU A 210 -20.24 10.24 -29.34
N MET A 211 -20.48 8.95 -29.60
CA MET A 211 -21.02 8.46 -30.88
C MET A 211 -22.47 8.90 -31.09
N MET A 212 -23.33 8.85 -30.06
CA MET A 212 -24.70 9.35 -30.10
C MET A 212 -24.76 10.86 -30.38
N LYS A 213 -23.89 11.66 -29.74
CA LYS A 213 -23.78 13.11 -29.99
C LYS A 213 -23.29 13.42 -31.40
N LYS A 214 -22.37 12.63 -31.96
CA LYS A 214 -21.92 12.76 -33.36
C LYS A 214 -23.01 12.41 -34.37
N ASN A 215 -23.85 11.42 -34.07
CA ASN A 215 -24.96 11.03 -34.95
C ASN A 215 -26.12 12.03 -34.91
N GLN A 216 -26.43 12.63 -33.75
CA GLN A 216 -27.46 13.68 -33.64
C GLN A 216 -27.06 14.97 -34.38
N LYS A 217 -25.77 15.34 -34.40
CA LYS A 217 -25.27 16.47 -35.19
C LYS A 217 -25.31 16.25 -36.71
N LYS A 218 -25.53 15.01 -37.17
CA LYS A 218 -25.61 14.66 -38.60
C LYS A 218 -27.04 14.60 -39.15
N ILE A 219 -28.07 14.76 -38.33
CA ILE A 219 -29.45 14.87 -38.82
C ILE A 219 -29.68 16.35 -39.17
N PRO A 220 -29.74 16.75 -40.46
CA PRO A 220 -30.11 18.11 -40.80
C PRO A 220 -31.57 18.28 -40.42
N VAL A 221 -31.89 19.42 -39.81
CA VAL A 221 -33.25 19.92 -39.72
C VAL A 221 -33.71 20.18 -41.15
N GLY A 222 -34.34 19.18 -41.78
CA GLY A 222 -35.15 19.38 -42.96
C GLY A 222 -36.39 20.15 -42.55
N SER A 223 -36.28 21.48 -42.49
CA SER A 223 -37.42 22.38 -42.45
C SER A 223 -38.09 22.37 -43.82
N ASN A 224 -39.37 21.98 -43.85
CA ASN A 224 -40.31 22.18 -44.94
C ASN A 224 -40.28 23.62 -45.47
N SER A 225 -40.38 23.77 -46.79
CA SER A 225 -41.16 24.86 -47.40
C SER A 225 -41.49 24.57 -48.87
N SER A 226 -42.80 24.64 -49.16
CA SER A 226 -43.52 24.62 -50.46
C SER A 226 -43.99 23.26 -50.96
#